data_AF-A0A5N6K4B6-F1
#
_entry.id   AF-A0A5N6K4B6-F1
#
_cell.length_a   1.000
_cell.length_b   1.000
_cell.length_c   1.000
_cell.angle_alpha   90.00
_cell.angle_beta   90.00
_cell.angle_gamma   90.00
#
_symmetry.space_group_name_H-M   'P 1'
#
loop_
_entity.id
_entity.type
_entity.pdbx_description
1 polymer ?
#
loop_
_entity_poly.entity_id
_entity_poly.type
_entity_poly.pdbx_seq_one_letter_code
_entity_poly.pdbx_strand_id
1 'polypeptide(L)'
;MAKPEITHLLILFTQIHNLVDGTEHADLPIAYTKRQCNEFMKLGLQGHSILTASGDYGVGSFPGDGKVNGCLGPEGTIFNPQYPGNCPYITSVGGTMLYANQTVHDGESVMHVNLGGSASNFTSAGGFSNYFPIPSYQSSAVAKYFETAKLTYPYYSELEVNVNTTKGIYNRIGRGYPDISANGAEFRAHLDGSDYHWYGSSLASPLFASVFTLINEERLAIGKGPIGFVNPTLYKNAWALNDIVNGTNVGCGTEGFSAVEGWDPATGLGTPNYPKLKKLFLSLP
;
A
#
# COMPACT_ATOMS: atom_id res chain seq x y z
N MET A 1 15.01 19.12 4.93
CA MET A 1 15.73 18.26 5.90
C MET A 1 14.72 17.26 6.44
N ALA A 2 14.71 16.04 5.91
CA ALA A 2 13.93 14.96 6.51
C ALA A 2 14.62 14.56 7.83
N LYS A 3 13.92 14.74 8.95
CA LYS A 3 14.38 14.33 10.28
C LYS A 3 13.96 12.87 10.53
N PRO A 4 14.70 12.15 11.39
CA PRO A 4 14.61 10.70 11.53
C PRO A 4 13.28 10.22 12.10
N GLU A 5 12.95 9.01 11.67
CA GLU A 5 11.86 8.10 12.03
C GLU A 5 11.33 8.26 13.46
N ILE A 6 10.04 8.61 13.55
CA ILE A 6 9.23 8.39 14.75
C ILE A 6 8.05 7.53 14.30
N THR A 7 8.08 6.25 14.70
CA THR A 7 6.96 5.32 14.55
C THR A 7 5.75 5.86 15.31
N HIS A 8 4.82 6.52 14.62
CA HIS A 8 3.53 6.91 15.19
C HIS A 8 2.51 5.83 14.87
N LEU A 9 2.29 4.91 15.82
CA LEU A 9 1.10 4.07 15.83
C LEU A 9 -0.08 4.95 16.23
N LEU A 10 -0.90 5.37 15.24
CA LEU A 10 -2.16 6.01 15.54
C LEU A 10 -3.17 4.92 15.90
N ILE A 11 -3.32 4.68 17.21
CA ILE A 11 -4.43 3.90 17.76
C ILE A 11 -5.62 4.85 17.84
N LEU A 12 -6.51 4.82 16.85
CA LEU A 12 -7.83 5.41 17.03
C LEU A 12 -8.55 4.54 18.07
N PHE A 13 -9.36 5.11 18.98
CA PHE A 13 -10.04 4.37 20.07
C PHE A 13 -11.07 3.31 19.61
N THR A 14 -11.02 2.91 18.34
CA THR A 14 -11.72 1.79 17.74
C THR A 14 -10.68 0.70 17.43
N GLN A 15 -11.06 -0.54 17.09
CA GLN A 15 -10.07 -1.60 16.81
C GLN A 15 -9.29 -1.39 15.49
N ILE A 16 -9.07 -0.14 15.07
CA ILE A 16 -8.32 0.29 13.89
C ILE A 16 -6.98 0.87 14.31
N HIS A 17 -5.91 0.25 13.86
CA HIS A 17 -4.53 0.69 14.08
C HIS A 17 -3.92 1.17 12.77
N ASN A 18 -3.26 2.32 12.78
CA ASN A 18 -2.56 2.84 11.61
C ASN A 18 -1.06 3.02 11.86
N LEU A 19 -0.24 2.44 10.99
CA LEU A 19 1.22 2.52 10.98
C LEU A 19 1.70 3.33 9.76
N VAL A 20 2.38 4.44 10.00
CA VAL A 20 2.83 5.36 8.92
C VAL A 20 4.31 5.18 8.53
N ASP A 21 4.97 4.14 9.03
CA ASP A 21 6.41 3.95 8.90
C ASP A 21 6.73 2.54 8.42
N GLY A 22 7.80 2.42 7.64
CA GLY A 22 8.21 1.18 6.99
C GLY A 22 9.67 1.23 6.56
N THR A 23 10.30 0.07 6.48
CA THR A 23 11.70 -0.09 6.10
C THR A 23 11.81 -0.99 4.87
N GLU A 24 12.97 -0.94 4.20
CA GLU A 24 13.32 -1.93 3.19
C GLU A 24 13.16 -3.35 3.73
N HIS A 25 12.52 -4.19 2.92
CA HIS A 25 12.26 -5.58 3.29
C HIS A 25 13.54 -6.41 3.34
N ALA A 26 14.57 -6.03 2.58
CA ALA A 26 15.88 -6.70 2.60
C ALA A 26 16.74 -6.33 3.81
N ASP A 27 16.47 -5.20 4.48
CA ASP A 27 17.21 -4.74 5.66
C ASP A 27 16.85 -5.52 6.93
N LEU A 28 15.68 -6.15 6.95
CA LEU A 28 15.20 -6.90 8.08
C LEU A 28 15.47 -8.41 7.93
N PRO A 29 16.00 -9.09 8.97
CA PRO A 29 16.10 -10.54 8.95
C PRO A 29 14.74 -11.19 8.69
N ILE A 30 14.72 -12.19 7.81
CA ILE A 30 13.49 -12.91 7.44
C ILE A 30 12.74 -13.48 8.66
N ALA A 31 13.48 -13.95 9.67
CA ALA A 31 12.90 -14.43 10.92
C ALA A 31 12.15 -13.33 11.68
N TYR A 32 12.67 -12.09 11.66
CA TYR A 32 12.03 -10.94 12.29
C TYR A 32 10.76 -10.53 11.53
N THR A 33 10.81 -10.39 10.21
CA THR A 33 9.63 -10.02 9.41
C THR A 33 8.51 -11.04 9.53
N LYS A 34 8.84 -12.34 9.47
CA LYS A 34 7.87 -13.43 9.70
C LYS A 34 7.29 -13.38 11.12
N ARG A 35 8.13 -13.13 12.13
CA ARG A 35 7.68 -13.01 13.53
C ARG A 35 6.72 -11.84 13.72
N GLN A 36 7.09 -10.65 13.26
CA GLN A 36 6.25 -9.45 13.37
C GLN A 36 4.93 -9.62 12.61
N CYS A 37 4.97 -10.21 11.41
CA CYS A 37 3.76 -10.49 10.65
C CYS A 37 2.82 -11.48 11.38
N ASN A 38 3.36 -12.45 12.12
CA ASN A 38 2.56 -13.31 13.00
C ASN A 38 1.93 -12.54 14.18
N GLU A 39 2.53 -11.46 14.67
CA GLU A 39 1.89 -10.62 15.71
C GLU A 39 0.69 -9.87 15.13
N PHE A 40 0.80 -9.35 13.90
CA PHE A 40 -0.35 -8.75 13.20
C PHE A 40 -1.47 -9.77 12.95
N MET A 41 -1.14 -11.01 12.61
CA MET A 41 -2.12 -12.09 12.52
C MET A 41 -2.89 -12.30 13.85
N LYS A 42 -2.18 -12.32 14.99
CA LYS A 42 -2.81 -12.49 16.30
C LYS A 42 -3.76 -11.35 16.65
N LEU A 43 -3.42 -10.12 16.26
CA LEU A 43 -4.31 -8.96 16.41
C LEU A 43 -5.51 -9.06 15.47
N GLY A 44 -5.31 -9.48 14.22
CA GLY A 44 -6.41 -9.75 13.27
C GLY A 44 -7.41 -10.79 13.79
N LEU A 45 -6.94 -11.84 14.45
CA LEU A 45 -7.79 -12.85 15.11
C LEU A 45 -8.60 -12.29 16.29
N GLN A 46 -8.18 -11.16 16.88
CA GLN A 46 -8.88 -10.47 17.96
C GLN A 46 -9.86 -9.40 17.46
N GLY A 47 -10.06 -9.28 16.14
CA GLY A 47 -10.97 -8.29 15.55
C GLY A 47 -10.34 -6.94 15.25
N HIS A 48 -9.01 -6.83 15.29
CA HIS A 48 -8.32 -5.60 14.92
C HIS A 48 -8.11 -5.49 13.41
N SER A 49 -8.34 -4.29 12.86
CA SER A 49 -7.84 -3.89 11.55
C SER A 49 -6.53 -3.15 11.74
N ILE A 50 -5.50 -3.53 10.97
CA ILE A 50 -4.20 -2.86 11.01
C ILE A 50 -3.89 -2.39 9.60
N LEU A 51 -3.75 -1.08 9.45
CA LEU A 51 -3.45 -0.41 8.21
C LEU A 51 -2.02 0.13 8.25
N THR A 52 -1.34 0.12 7.10
CA THR A 52 -0.04 0.77 6.98
C THR A 52 0.13 1.46 5.65
N ALA A 53 0.82 2.61 5.67
CA ALA A 53 1.29 3.26 4.46
C ALA A 53 2.16 2.30 3.63
N SER A 54 1.96 2.26 2.31
CA SER A 54 2.74 1.37 1.45
C SER A 54 4.15 1.88 1.17
N GLY A 55 4.38 3.19 1.30
CA GLY A 55 5.62 3.90 0.96
C GLY A 55 5.43 4.89 -0.20
N ASP A 56 6.46 5.70 -0.45
CA ASP A 56 6.34 6.89 -1.30
C ASP A 56 7.37 6.97 -2.45
N TYR A 57 8.03 5.84 -2.77
CA TYR A 57 9.09 5.77 -3.79
C TYR A 57 8.84 4.66 -4.83
N GLY A 58 7.57 4.38 -5.11
CA GLY A 58 7.15 3.48 -6.18
C GLY A 58 7.57 2.04 -5.99
N VAL A 59 8.15 1.44 -7.02
CA VAL A 59 8.71 0.08 -6.95
C VAL A 59 10.03 -0.01 -6.18
N GLY A 60 10.59 1.12 -5.72
CA GLY A 60 11.81 1.19 -4.92
C GLY A 60 11.55 1.58 -3.46
N SER A 61 12.62 1.63 -2.68
CA SER A 61 12.68 2.27 -1.36
C SER A 61 13.09 3.73 -1.47
N PHE A 62 13.19 4.42 -0.34
CA PHE A 62 13.70 5.79 -0.32
C PHE A 62 15.16 5.85 -0.80
N PRO A 63 15.57 6.94 -1.48
CA PRO A 63 16.95 7.11 -1.95
C PRO A 63 17.97 7.00 -0.81
N GLY A 64 18.97 6.14 -1.00
CA GLY A 64 20.00 5.86 0.01
C GLY A 64 19.74 4.58 0.81
N ASP A 65 18.54 4.00 0.71
CA ASP A 65 18.20 2.68 1.25
C ASP A 65 18.59 1.59 0.24
N GLY A 66 19.48 0.68 0.62
CA GLY A 66 20.14 -0.28 -0.28
C GLY A 66 21.12 0.35 -1.29
N LYS A 67 20.63 1.24 -2.17
CA LYS A 67 21.43 2.04 -3.13
C LYS A 67 20.94 3.48 -3.24
N VAL A 68 21.69 4.30 -3.98
CA VAL A 68 21.39 5.73 -4.20
C VAL A 68 19.96 5.96 -4.72
N ASN A 69 19.42 5.03 -5.50
CA ASN A 69 18.07 5.12 -6.07
C ASN A 69 17.00 4.29 -5.33
N GLY A 70 17.33 3.69 -4.17
CA GLY A 70 16.37 2.90 -3.38
C GLY A 70 16.12 1.48 -3.91
N CYS A 71 16.86 1.03 -4.91
CA CYS A 71 16.61 -0.24 -5.61
C CYS A 71 17.64 -1.31 -5.25
N LEU A 72 17.22 -2.57 -5.38
CA LEU A 72 18.03 -3.74 -5.05
C LEU A 72 18.95 -4.17 -6.21
N GLY A 73 19.85 -5.09 -5.89
CA GLY A 73 20.73 -5.74 -6.84
C GLY A 73 21.98 -4.93 -7.19
N PRO A 74 22.98 -5.55 -7.83
CA PRO A 74 24.26 -4.91 -8.13
C PRO A 74 24.09 -3.70 -9.04
N GLU A 75 23.16 -3.76 -9.99
CA GLU A 75 22.87 -2.70 -10.95
C GLU A 75 21.85 -1.67 -10.43
N GLY A 76 21.24 -1.89 -9.26
CA GLY A 76 20.21 -1.00 -8.71
C GLY A 76 18.94 -0.94 -9.57
N THR A 77 18.53 -2.07 -10.13
CA THR A 77 17.35 -2.18 -11.04
C THR A 77 16.28 -3.12 -10.51
N ILE A 78 16.58 -3.90 -9.47
CA ILE A 78 15.62 -4.85 -8.89
C ILE A 78 14.69 -4.07 -7.95
N PHE A 79 13.39 -4.33 -8.06
CA PHE A 79 12.37 -3.68 -7.26
C PHE A 79 12.53 -4.03 -5.78
N ASN A 80 12.27 -3.06 -4.93
CA ASN A 80 12.52 -3.11 -3.50
C ASN A 80 11.21 -3.02 -2.70
N PRO A 81 10.54 -4.17 -2.46
CA PRO A 81 9.27 -4.15 -1.75
C PRO A 81 9.44 -3.67 -0.31
N GLN A 82 8.46 -2.93 0.21
CA GLN A 82 8.50 -2.30 1.53
C GLN A 82 7.85 -3.17 2.62
N TYR A 83 8.40 -3.12 3.83
CA TYR A 83 7.85 -3.75 5.04
C TYR A 83 7.41 -2.67 6.04
N PRO A 84 6.28 -2.78 6.78
CA PRO A 84 5.40 -3.94 6.92
C PRO A 84 4.29 -4.05 5.87
N GLY A 85 4.21 -3.14 4.89
CA GLY A 85 3.13 -3.11 3.87
C GLY A 85 2.95 -4.42 3.11
N ASN A 86 4.03 -5.18 2.89
CA ASN A 86 3.97 -6.46 2.21
C ASN A 86 3.61 -7.67 3.12
N CYS A 87 3.34 -7.47 4.42
CA CYS A 87 2.82 -8.54 5.30
C CYS A 87 1.37 -8.91 4.89
N PRO A 88 1.02 -10.20 4.75
CA PRO A 88 -0.32 -10.64 4.36
C PRO A 88 -1.41 -10.42 5.42
N TYR A 89 -1.07 -10.02 6.65
CA TYR A 89 -2.03 -9.80 7.75
C TYR A 89 -2.24 -8.32 8.10
N ILE A 90 -1.71 -7.43 7.26
CA ILE A 90 -1.94 -5.99 7.30
C ILE A 90 -2.65 -5.55 6.03
N THR A 91 -3.47 -4.52 6.14
CA THR A 91 -4.04 -3.80 5.01
C THR A 91 -3.09 -2.68 4.58
N SER A 92 -2.36 -2.87 3.49
CA SER A 92 -1.45 -1.84 2.95
C SER A 92 -2.20 -0.80 2.15
N VAL A 93 -1.89 0.48 2.37
CA VAL A 93 -2.59 1.64 1.81
C VAL A 93 -1.64 2.44 0.94
N GLY A 94 -1.90 2.46 -0.37
CA GLY A 94 -1.21 3.30 -1.35
C GLY A 94 -1.75 4.72 -1.43
N GLY A 95 -1.07 5.55 -2.20
CA GLY A 95 -1.45 6.93 -2.48
C GLY A 95 -2.12 7.09 -3.85
N THR A 96 -3.20 7.85 -3.90
CA THR A 96 -3.77 8.41 -5.13
C THR A 96 -3.66 9.93 -5.14
N MET A 97 -3.96 10.53 -6.29
CA MET A 97 -4.05 11.97 -6.43
C MET A 97 -5.10 12.38 -7.46
N LEU A 98 -5.55 13.63 -7.37
CA LEU A 98 -6.19 14.34 -8.47
C LEU A 98 -5.14 15.20 -9.18
N TYR A 99 -5.15 15.21 -10.51
CA TYR A 99 -4.36 16.14 -11.30
C TYR A 99 -4.89 17.57 -11.17
N ALA A 100 -4.05 18.56 -11.44
CA ALA A 100 -4.37 19.97 -11.25
C ALA A 100 -5.60 20.47 -12.06
N ASN A 101 -5.96 19.77 -13.15
CA ASN A 101 -7.13 20.06 -13.97
C ASN A 101 -8.36 19.20 -13.63
N GLN A 102 -8.29 18.38 -12.60
CA GLN A 102 -9.37 17.53 -12.13
C GLN A 102 -10.07 18.13 -10.91
N THR A 103 -11.28 17.65 -10.64
CA THR A 103 -12.13 18.00 -9.52
C THR A 103 -12.39 16.79 -8.64
N VAL A 104 -13.03 17.00 -7.49
CA VAL A 104 -13.48 15.92 -6.60
C VAL A 104 -14.54 14.98 -7.21
N HIS A 105 -15.02 15.28 -8.42
CA HIS A 105 -15.96 14.44 -9.17
C HIS A 105 -15.28 13.58 -10.23
N ASP A 106 -14.00 13.84 -10.51
CA ASP A 106 -13.21 13.05 -11.45
C ASP A 106 -12.57 11.84 -10.76
N GLY A 107 -12.18 10.85 -11.55
CA GLY A 107 -11.43 9.70 -11.04
C GLY A 107 -10.03 10.11 -10.60
N GLU A 108 -9.63 9.62 -9.44
CA GLU A 108 -8.25 9.74 -8.97
C GLU A 108 -7.30 8.91 -9.84
N SER A 109 -6.01 9.20 -9.74
CA SER A 109 -4.93 8.55 -10.48
C SER A 109 -3.86 8.07 -9.49
N VAL A 110 -2.96 7.17 -9.90
CA VAL A 110 -1.81 6.80 -9.08
C VAL A 110 -1.06 8.07 -8.66
N MET A 111 -0.77 8.21 -7.35
CA MET A 111 0.01 9.34 -6.86
C MET A 111 1.40 9.32 -7.49
N HIS A 112 1.76 10.37 -8.23
CA HIS A 112 3.10 10.57 -8.78
C HIS A 112 3.36 12.07 -8.92
N VAL A 113 4.28 12.58 -8.10
CA VAL A 113 4.59 14.01 -7.99
C VAL A 113 6.11 14.20 -7.93
N ASN A 114 6.60 15.27 -8.55
CA ASN A 114 7.99 15.71 -8.39
C ASN A 114 8.07 16.78 -7.30
N LEU A 115 8.57 16.40 -6.13
CA LEU A 115 8.76 17.30 -4.99
C LEU A 115 10.19 17.87 -4.92
N GLY A 116 11.02 17.58 -5.94
CA GLY A 116 12.42 18.00 -6.02
C GLY A 116 13.37 17.18 -5.15
N GLY A 117 14.67 17.35 -5.39
CA GLY A 117 15.73 16.67 -4.64
C GLY A 117 15.59 15.14 -4.67
N SER A 118 15.71 14.50 -3.50
CA SER A 118 15.53 13.05 -3.33
C SER A 118 14.07 12.61 -3.53
N ALA A 119 13.09 13.52 -3.47
CA ALA A 119 11.67 13.24 -3.68
C ALA A 119 11.21 13.67 -5.09
N SER A 120 12.12 13.67 -6.06
CA SER A 120 11.79 14.03 -7.45
C SER A 120 10.92 12.99 -8.16
N ASN A 121 10.85 11.76 -7.63
CA ASN A 121 10.02 10.67 -8.10
C ASN A 121 9.15 10.13 -6.94
N PHE A 122 8.34 11.01 -6.35
CA PHE A 122 7.52 10.69 -5.18
C PHE A 122 6.21 10.06 -5.66
N THR A 123 6.03 8.76 -5.43
CA THR A 123 4.92 8.00 -6.01
C THR A 123 4.48 6.84 -5.13
N SER A 124 3.21 6.44 -5.23
CA SER A 124 2.63 5.35 -4.43
C SER A 124 3.46 4.08 -4.51
N ALA A 125 4.00 3.61 -3.38
CA ALA A 125 4.79 2.39 -3.39
C ALA A 125 3.92 1.14 -3.49
N GLY A 126 4.45 0.13 -4.19
CA GLY A 126 3.74 -1.11 -4.42
C GLY A 126 4.55 -2.09 -5.27
N GLY A 127 4.19 -3.36 -5.20
CA GLY A 127 4.91 -4.43 -5.87
C GLY A 127 4.61 -5.78 -5.27
N PHE A 128 5.59 -6.68 -5.28
CA PHE A 128 5.43 -8.06 -4.84
C PHE A 128 6.50 -8.44 -3.81
N SER A 129 6.11 -9.07 -2.71
CA SER A 129 7.01 -9.44 -1.62
C SER A 129 8.08 -10.46 -2.05
N ASN A 130 9.28 -10.33 -1.48
CA ASN A 130 10.31 -11.36 -1.60
C ASN A 130 10.19 -12.47 -0.53
N TYR A 131 9.44 -12.29 0.55
CA TYR A 131 9.37 -13.30 1.65
C TYR A 131 8.00 -13.93 1.82
N PHE A 132 6.92 -13.22 1.49
CA PHE A 132 5.56 -13.70 1.70
C PHE A 132 4.96 -14.17 0.38
N PRO A 133 4.45 -15.42 0.29
CA PRO A 133 3.75 -15.88 -0.90
C PRO A 133 2.42 -15.15 -1.08
N ILE A 134 1.86 -15.19 -2.30
CA ILE A 134 0.51 -14.67 -2.57
C ILE A 134 -0.50 -15.36 -1.63
N PRO A 135 -1.20 -14.60 -0.76
CA PRO A 135 -2.22 -15.17 0.11
C PRO A 135 -3.45 -15.60 -0.71
N SER A 136 -4.16 -16.62 -0.23
CA SER A 136 -5.30 -17.21 -0.96
C SER A 136 -6.38 -16.18 -1.31
N TYR A 137 -6.65 -15.22 -0.42
CA TYR A 137 -7.64 -14.18 -0.66
C TYR A 137 -7.29 -13.24 -1.83
N GLN A 138 -6.01 -13.13 -2.20
CA GLN A 138 -5.51 -12.22 -3.23
C GLN A 138 -5.21 -12.95 -4.56
N SER A 139 -5.06 -14.28 -4.53
CA SER A 139 -4.62 -15.10 -5.67
C SER A 139 -5.33 -14.81 -7.00
N SER A 140 -6.67 -14.67 -6.99
CA SER A 140 -7.44 -14.38 -8.20
C SER A 140 -7.18 -12.96 -8.74
N ALA A 141 -7.01 -11.99 -7.84
CA ALA A 141 -6.75 -10.60 -8.20
C ALA A 141 -5.35 -10.43 -8.82
N VAL A 142 -4.33 -11.06 -8.24
CA VAL A 142 -2.96 -11.05 -8.79
C VAL A 142 -2.87 -11.78 -10.13
N ALA A 143 -3.54 -12.92 -10.27
CA ALA A 143 -3.61 -13.62 -11.56
C ALA A 143 -4.22 -12.73 -12.64
N LYS A 144 -5.35 -12.07 -12.33
CA LYS A 144 -6.03 -11.16 -13.25
C LYS A 144 -5.15 -9.96 -13.63
N TYR A 145 -4.43 -9.38 -12.67
CA TYR A 145 -3.48 -8.30 -12.94
C TYR A 145 -2.43 -8.71 -13.98
N PHE A 146 -1.78 -9.87 -13.81
CA PHE A 146 -0.77 -10.32 -14.78
C PHE A 146 -1.33 -10.62 -16.17
N GLU A 147 -2.59 -11.04 -16.29
CA GLU A 147 -3.28 -11.21 -17.57
C GLU A 147 -3.55 -9.87 -18.26
N THR A 148 -3.97 -8.86 -17.49
CA THR A 148 -4.33 -7.53 -18.01
C THR A 148 -3.11 -6.68 -18.33
N ALA A 149 -2.17 -6.57 -17.38
CA ALA A 149 -1.02 -5.69 -17.47
C ALA A 149 0.05 -6.16 -18.48
N LYS A 150 0.09 -7.46 -18.79
CA LYS A 150 1.01 -8.07 -19.79
C LYS A 150 2.46 -7.59 -19.64
N LEU A 151 2.96 -7.59 -18.41
CA LEU A 151 4.28 -7.09 -18.08
C LEU A 151 5.37 -7.78 -18.90
N THR A 152 6.29 -6.99 -19.46
CA THR A 152 7.45 -7.48 -20.23
C THR A 152 8.72 -7.58 -19.38
N TYR A 153 8.65 -7.18 -18.11
CA TYR A 153 9.80 -7.22 -17.21
C TYR A 153 10.24 -8.66 -16.90
N PRO A 154 11.55 -8.92 -16.83
CA PRO A 154 12.05 -10.21 -16.37
C PRO A 154 11.67 -10.38 -14.90
N TYR A 155 11.22 -11.58 -14.53
CA TYR A 155 10.80 -11.90 -13.16
C TYR A 155 11.48 -13.16 -12.66
N TYR A 156 11.51 -13.30 -11.35
CA TYR A 156 11.84 -14.55 -10.69
C TYR A 156 10.62 -15.11 -9.96
N SER A 157 10.69 -16.37 -9.54
CA SER A 157 9.61 -17.07 -8.84
C SER A 157 10.20 -17.87 -7.69
N GLU A 158 10.82 -17.13 -6.77
CA GLU A 158 11.57 -17.65 -5.63
C GLU A 158 11.34 -16.72 -4.45
N LEU A 159 11.04 -17.29 -3.28
CA LEU A 159 11.03 -16.54 -2.03
C LEU A 159 12.43 -16.54 -1.44
N GLU A 160 12.80 -15.48 -0.73
CA GLU A 160 14.12 -15.32 -0.11
C GLU A 160 15.25 -15.29 -1.17
N VAL A 161 14.94 -14.70 -2.33
CA VAL A 161 15.84 -14.61 -3.49
C VAL A 161 17.17 -13.93 -3.14
N ASN A 162 18.26 -14.43 -3.71
CA ASN A 162 19.53 -13.71 -3.71
C ASN A 162 19.52 -12.64 -4.82
N VAL A 163 19.36 -11.38 -4.41
CA VAL A 163 19.31 -10.22 -5.32
C VAL A 163 20.61 -9.98 -6.09
N ASN A 164 21.74 -10.58 -5.67
CA ASN A 164 23.01 -10.47 -6.38
C ASN A 164 23.14 -11.43 -7.58
N THR A 165 22.28 -12.45 -7.66
CA THR A 165 22.39 -13.52 -8.68
C THR A 165 21.14 -13.71 -9.51
N THR A 166 20.00 -13.17 -9.09
CA THR A 166 18.76 -13.25 -9.84
C THR A 166 18.84 -12.46 -11.15
N LYS A 167 18.07 -12.90 -12.15
CA LYS A 167 17.97 -12.24 -13.47
C LYS A 167 16.66 -11.48 -13.66
N GLY A 168 15.74 -11.57 -12.70
CA GLY A 168 14.48 -10.84 -12.72
C GLY A 168 14.51 -9.63 -11.80
N ILE A 169 13.63 -8.67 -12.06
CA ILE A 169 13.54 -7.43 -11.28
C ILE A 169 12.41 -7.44 -10.25
N TYR A 170 11.51 -8.43 -10.28
CA TYR A 170 10.46 -8.60 -9.26
C TYR A 170 10.09 -10.07 -9.05
N ASN A 171 9.48 -10.35 -7.90
CA ASN A 171 9.01 -11.69 -7.53
C ASN A 171 7.58 -11.95 -7.99
N ARG A 172 7.38 -12.83 -8.96
CA ARG A 172 6.04 -13.10 -9.50
C ARG A 172 5.13 -13.90 -8.56
N ILE A 173 5.69 -14.57 -7.56
CA ILE A 173 4.93 -15.42 -6.62
C ILE A 173 4.74 -14.79 -5.23
N GLY A 174 5.15 -13.53 -5.07
CA GLY A 174 5.06 -12.79 -3.81
C GLY A 174 3.69 -12.16 -3.58
N ARG A 175 3.33 -11.91 -2.31
CA ARG A 175 2.18 -11.09 -1.91
C ARG A 175 2.26 -9.73 -2.60
N GLY A 176 1.25 -9.39 -3.38
CA GLY A 176 1.16 -8.10 -4.08
C GLY A 176 0.67 -7.01 -3.13
N TYR A 177 1.18 -5.78 -3.19
CA TYR A 177 0.70 -4.65 -2.37
C TYR A 177 0.75 -3.36 -3.20
N PRO A 178 -0.03 -2.30 -2.85
CA PRO A 178 -0.93 -2.19 -1.69
C PRO A 178 -2.23 -3.01 -1.83
N ASP A 179 -3.05 -3.05 -0.78
CA ASP A 179 -4.38 -3.67 -0.81
C ASP A 179 -5.47 -2.69 -1.25
N ILE A 180 -5.33 -1.44 -0.84
CA ILE A 180 -6.26 -0.33 -1.08
C ILE A 180 -5.44 0.95 -1.24
N SER A 181 -6.09 2.06 -1.59
CA SER A 181 -5.45 3.37 -1.67
C SER A 181 -6.38 4.49 -1.21
N ALA A 182 -5.86 5.67 -1.00
CA ALA A 182 -6.64 6.89 -0.80
C ALA A 182 -5.83 8.11 -1.24
N ASN A 183 -6.47 9.26 -1.37
CA ASN A 183 -5.76 10.49 -1.72
C ASN A 183 -4.59 10.68 -0.76
N GLY A 184 -3.40 10.81 -1.32
CA GLY A 184 -2.15 11.04 -0.61
C GLY A 184 -1.47 12.31 -1.08
N ALA A 185 -2.11 13.14 -1.89
CA ALA A 185 -1.50 14.34 -2.48
C ALA A 185 -2.24 15.62 -2.10
N GLU A 186 -1.51 16.74 -2.10
CA GLU A 186 -2.04 18.10 -1.90
C GLU A 186 -2.82 18.30 -0.59
N PHE A 187 -2.44 17.58 0.47
CA PHE A 187 -3.07 17.75 1.77
C PHE A 187 -2.61 19.04 2.41
N ARG A 188 -3.54 19.97 2.58
CA ARG A 188 -3.28 21.17 3.38
C ARG A 188 -3.08 20.79 4.84
N ALA A 189 -1.93 21.15 5.40
CA ALA A 189 -1.62 21.03 6.81
C ALA A 189 -1.14 22.37 7.36
N HIS A 190 -1.41 22.64 8.63
CA HIS A 190 -0.94 23.84 9.31
C HIS A 190 0.07 23.44 10.38
N LEU A 191 1.32 23.86 10.22
CA LEU A 191 2.43 23.52 11.12
C LEU A 191 3.23 24.78 11.44
N ASP A 192 3.61 24.98 12.69
CA ASP A 192 4.43 26.11 13.15
C ASP A 192 3.95 27.49 12.65
N GLY A 193 2.62 27.68 12.59
CA GLY A 193 1.99 28.93 12.16
C GLY A 193 1.94 29.15 10.65
N SER A 194 2.33 28.17 9.84
CA SER A 194 2.36 28.25 8.38
C SER A 194 1.54 27.14 7.73
N ASP A 195 0.93 27.46 6.58
CA ASP A 195 0.25 26.49 5.75
C ASP A 195 1.24 25.76 4.84
N TYR A 196 1.08 24.45 4.75
CA TYR A 196 1.88 23.55 3.92
C TYR A 196 0.96 22.63 3.13
N HIS A 197 1.50 22.09 2.04
CA HIS A 197 0.90 21.00 1.29
C HIS A 197 1.78 19.76 1.44
N TRP A 198 1.20 18.70 1.97
CA TRP A 198 1.88 17.44 2.25
C TRP A 198 1.43 16.36 1.28
N TYR A 199 2.33 15.40 1.07
CA TYR A 199 2.11 14.26 0.19
C TYR A 199 2.59 12.99 0.91
N GLY A 200 2.05 11.84 0.52
CA GLY A 200 2.49 10.54 0.98
C GLY A 200 1.35 9.59 1.26
N SER A 201 1.62 8.30 1.10
CA SER A 201 0.82 7.19 1.61
C SER A 201 0.65 7.26 3.13
N SER A 202 1.55 7.93 3.84
CA SER A 202 1.42 8.30 5.27
C SER A 202 0.20 9.18 5.57
N LEU A 203 -0.35 9.88 4.58
CA LEU A 203 -1.59 10.65 4.68
C LEU A 203 -2.80 9.83 4.20
N ALA A 204 -2.61 9.02 3.17
CA ALA A 204 -3.64 8.12 2.63
C ALA A 204 -4.09 7.07 3.66
N SER A 205 -3.14 6.47 4.39
CA SER A 205 -3.42 5.42 5.37
C SER A 205 -4.35 5.87 6.51
N PRO A 206 -4.09 6.98 7.23
CA PRO A 206 -5.02 7.48 8.24
C PRO A 206 -6.35 7.96 7.64
N LEU A 207 -6.36 8.47 6.40
CA LEU A 207 -7.62 8.82 5.72
C LEU A 207 -8.50 7.59 5.55
N PHE A 208 -7.97 6.48 5.03
CA PHE A 208 -8.74 5.25 4.90
C PHE A 208 -9.12 4.67 6.27
N ALA A 209 -8.21 4.69 7.24
CA ALA A 209 -8.48 4.23 8.60
C ALA A 209 -9.65 4.99 9.25
N SER A 210 -9.80 6.29 8.96
CA SER A 210 -10.93 7.09 9.44
C SER A 210 -12.27 6.60 8.85
N VAL A 211 -12.30 6.19 7.58
CA VAL A 211 -13.47 5.60 6.93
C VAL A 211 -13.87 4.28 7.61
N PHE A 212 -12.91 3.41 7.93
CA PHE A 212 -13.20 2.18 8.68
C PHE A 212 -13.65 2.45 10.12
N THR A 213 -13.15 3.51 10.74
CA THR A 213 -13.59 3.95 12.07
C THR A 213 -15.07 4.33 12.05
N LEU A 214 -15.51 5.11 11.05
CA LEU A 214 -16.93 5.44 10.85
C LEU A 214 -17.79 4.19 10.59
N ILE A 215 -17.28 3.24 9.81
CA ILE A 215 -18.00 1.97 9.56
C ILE A 215 -18.14 1.15 10.85
N ASN A 216 -17.11 1.12 11.71
CA ASN A 216 -17.19 0.48 13.01
C ASN A 216 -18.23 1.16 13.92
N GLU A 217 -18.31 2.50 13.90
CA GLU A 217 -19.35 3.24 14.62
C GLU A 217 -20.76 2.85 14.15
N GLU A 218 -20.98 2.79 12.84
CA GLU A 218 -22.27 2.37 12.25
C GLU A 218 -22.63 0.91 12.60
N ARG A 219 -21.64 0.02 12.67
CA ARG A 219 -21.82 -1.37 13.10
C ARG A 219 -22.18 -1.45 14.59
N LEU A 220 -21.46 -0.71 15.44
CA LEU A 220 -21.72 -0.67 16.88
C LEU A 220 -23.12 -0.12 17.18
N ALA A 221 -23.58 0.89 16.44
CA ALA A 221 -24.92 1.46 16.58
C ALA A 221 -26.05 0.44 16.36
N ILE A 222 -25.80 -0.66 15.63
CA ILE A 222 -26.74 -1.76 15.40
C ILE A 222 -26.35 -3.05 16.14
N GLY A 223 -25.51 -2.94 17.18
CA GLY A 223 -25.13 -4.05 18.05
C GLY A 223 -24.15 -5.05 17.42
N LYS A 224 -23.46 -4.69 16.34
CA LYS A 224 -22.44 -5.54 15.69
C LYS A 224 -21.05 -5.25 16.24
N GLY A 225 -20.16 -6.23 16.12
CA GLY A 225 -18.74 -6.09 16.43
C GLY A 225 -17.96 -5.31 15.35
N PRO A 226 -16.67 -5.04 15.57
CA PRO A 226 -15.81 -4.35 14.61
C PRO A 226 -15.56 -5.18 13.34
N ILE A 227 -15.06 -4.52 12.28
CA ILE A 227 -14.82 -5.14 10.97
C ILE A 227 -13.61 -6.08 10.90
N GLY A 228 -12.66 -6.00 11.84
CA GLY A 228 -11.52 -6.91 11.91
C GLY A 228 -10.57 -6.87 10.73
N PHE A 229 -9.93 -8.01 10.45
CA PHE A 229 -9.03 -8.13 9.30
C PHE A 229 -9.80 -8.07 7.99
N VAL A 230 -9.68 -6.94 7.27
CA VAL A 230 -10.57 -6.60 6.15
C VAL A 230 -10.15 -7.18 4.80
N ASN A 231 -8.88 -7.56 4.59
CA ASN A 231 -8.39 -7.95 3.26
C ASN A 231 -9.27 -9.03 2.60
N PRO A 232 -9.56 -10.19 3.22
CA PRO A 232 -10.34 -11.24 2.57
C PRO A 232 -11.75 -10.78 2.15
N THR A 233 -12.34 -9.85 2.90
CA THR A 233 -13.64 -9.25 2.59
C THR A 233 -13.54 -8.31 1.39
N LEU A 234 -12.53 -7.43 1.37
CA LEU A 234 -12.36 -6.45 0.30
C LEU A 234 -12.01 -7.10 -1.04
N TYR A 235 -11.10 -8.07 -1.06
CA TYR A 235 -10.74 -8.79 -2.30
C TYR A 235 -11.93 -9.55 -2.90
N LYS A 236 -12.91 -9.97 -2.09
CA LYS A 236 -14.16 -10.57 -2.57
C LYS A 236 -15.20 -9.53 -3.01
N ASN A 237 -15.02 -8.27 -2.64
CA ASN A 237 -16.01 -7.21 -2.80
C ASN A 237 -15.38 -5.90 -3.30
N ALA A 238 -14.50 -5.99 -4.30
CA ALA A 238 -13.82 -4.84 -4.90
C ALA A 238 -14.80 -3.76 -5.41
N TRP A 239 -16.03 -4.16 -5.78
CA TRP A 239 -17.12 -3.27 -6.18
C TRP A 239 -17.43 -2.16 -5.15
N ALA A 240 -17.07 -2.36 -3.88
CA ALA A 240 -17.28 -1.42 -2.78
C ALA A 240 -16.28 -0.27 -2.74
N LEU A 241 -15.29 -0.26 -3.63
CA LEU A 241 -14.26 0.76 -3.77
C LEU A 241 -14.44 1.51 -5.10
N ASN A 242 -13.68 2.60 -5.26
CA ASN A 242 -13.53 3.29 -6.55
C ASN A 242 -12.23 2.81 -7.18
N ASP A 243 -12.34 2.21 -8.36
CA ASP A 243 -11.19 1.64 -9.08
C ASP A 243 -10.31 2.74 -9.69
N ILE A 244 -8.99 2.54 -9.64
CA ILE A 244 -8.00 3.46 -10.19
C ILE A 244 -7.34 2.76 -11.38
N VAL A 245 -7.48 3.35 -12.56
CA VAL A 245 -7.18 2.65 -13.83
C VAL A 245 -6.15 3.38 -14.69
N ASN A 246 -5.46 4.37 -14.11
CA ASN A 246 -4.46 5.15 -14.82
C ASN A 246 -3.30 5.57 -13.90
N GLY A 247 -2.14 5.79 -14.52
CA GLY A 247 -0.90 6.11 -13.82
C GLY A 247 -0.05 4.87 -13.54
N THR A 248 1.15 5.11 -13.02
CA THR A 248 2.14 4.07 -12.72
C THR A 248 2.92 4.42 -11.45
N ASN A 249 3.51 3.42 -10.79
CA ASN A 249 4.41 3.62 -9.66
C ASN A 249 5.89 3.52 -10.06
N VAL A 250 6.30 4.41 -10.95
CA VAL A 250 7.65 4.55 -11.51
C VAL A 250 8.78 4.41 -10.49
N GLY A 251 9.86 3.74 -10.91
CA GLY A 251 11.05 3.54 -10.08
C GLY A 251 12.03 2.56 -10.70
N CYS A 252 13.24 2.50 -10.14
CA CYS A 252 14.29 1.55 -10.55
C CYS A 252 14.62 1.55 -12.05
N GLY A 253 14.52 2.72 -12.71
CA GLY A 253 14.79 2.86 -14.14
C GLY A 253 13.68 2.32 -15.06
N THR A 254 12.48 2.11 -14.52
CA THR A 254 11.31 1.57 -15.22
C THR A 254 10.08 2.42 -14.94
N GLU A 255 9.01 2.22 -15.72
CA GLU A 255 7.68 2.78 -15.41
C GLU A 255 7.03 2.12 -14.19
N GLY A 256 7.69 1.16 -13.54
CA GLY A 256 7.08 0.37 -12.47
C GLY A 256 5.88 -0.40 -13.00
N PHE A 257 4.87 -0.54 -12.16
CA PHE A 257 3.61 -1.20 -12.48
C PHE A 257 2.52 -0.19 -12.82
N SER A 258 1.70 -0.52 -13.81
CA SER A 258 0.59 0.33 -14.24
C SER A 258 -0.69 0.00 -13.48
N ALA A 259 -1.46 1.03 -13.14
CA ALA A 259 -2.84 0.85 -12.72
C ALA A 259 -3.69 0.36 -13.90
N VAL A 260 -4.57 -0.61 -13.63
CA VAL A 260 -5.43 -1.28 -14.62
C VAL A 260 -6.79 -1.56 -13.98
N GLU A 261 -7.78 -1.95 -14.77
CA GLU A 261 -9.07 -2.36 -14.21
C GLU A 261 -8.92 -3.54 -13.23
N GLY A 262 -9.42 -3.36 -12.00
CA GLY A 262 -9.30 -4.30 -10.90
C GLY A 262 -8.11 -4.01 -9.99
N TRP A 263 -7.62 -5.05 -9.30
CA TRP A 263 -6.45 -4.87 -8.41
C TRP A 263 -5.18 -4.64 -9.21
N ASP A 264 -4.37 -3.69 -8.78
CA ASP A 264 -3.03 -3.44 -9.30
C ASP A 264 -2.01 -3.16 -8.16
N PRO A 265 -0.70 -3.35 -8.39
CA PRO A 265 0.34 -3.15 -7.38
C PRO A 265 0.84 -1.69 -7.33
N ALA A 266 0.02 -0.70 -7.67
CA ALA A 266 0.26 0.73 -7.44
C ALA A 266 -0.83 1.34 -6.54
N THR A 267 -2.09 0.93 -6.72
CA THR A 267 -3.27 1.47 -6.02
C THR A 267 -4.18 0.42 -5.37
N GLY A 268 -3.84 -0.86 -5.48
CA GLY A 268 -4.56 -1.94 -4.84
C GLY A 268 -5.95 -2.10 -5.43
N LEU A 269 -6.96 -2.32 -4.59
CA LEU A 269 -8.37 -2.38 -5.00
C LEU A 269 -9.01 -0.98 -5.18
N GLY A 270 -8.24 0.09 -4.97
CA GLY A 270 -8.69 1.47 -5.14
C GLY A 270 -9.14 2.18 -3.85
N THR A 271 -9.91 3.26 -4.02
CA THR A 271 -10.17 4.28 -2.99
C THR A 271 -11.53 4.11 -2.30
N PRO A 272 -11.72 4.62 -1.06
CA PRO A 272 -12.91 4.29 -0.29
C PRO A 272 -14.17 4.93 -0.87
N ASN A 273 -15.18 4.11 -1.17
CA ASN A 273 -16.54 4.58 -1.43
C ASN A 273 -17.41 4.35 -0.18
N TYR A 274 -17.51 5.36 0.69
CA TYR A 274 -18.15 5.21 1.99
C TYR A 274 -19.57 4.60 1.94
N PRO A 275 -20.51 5.06 1.09
CA PRO A 275 -21.83 4.46 1.00
C PRO A 275 -21.81 2.97 0.64
N LYS A 276 -20.95 2.55 -0.29
CA LYS A 276 -20.83 1.14 -0.68
C LYS A 276 -20.15 0.30 0.40
N LEU A 277 -19.09 0.81 1.03
CA LEU A 277 -18.41 0.15 2.14
C LEU A 277 -19.34 -0.03 3.33
N LYS A 278 -20.09 1.02 3.71
CA LYS A 278 -21.12 0.95 4.75
C LYS A 278 -22.15 -0.14 4.42
N LYS A 279 -22.69 -0.16 3.21
CA LYS A 279 -23.64 -1.19 2.77
C LYS A 279 -23.05 -2.61 2.90
N LEU A 280 -21.82 -2.80 2.44
CA LEU A 280 -21.11 -4.08 2.54
C LEU A 280 -20.94 -4.50 4.00
N PHE A 281 -20.27 -3.68 4.80
CA PHE A 281 -19.89 -4.05 6.15
C PHE A 281 -21.06 -4.12 7.13
N LEU A 282 -22.16 -3.40 6.93
CA LEU A 282 -23.37 -3.59 7.76
C LEU A 282 -24.11 -4.91 7.43
N SER A 283 -23.92 -5.46 6.24
CA SER A 283 -24.54 -6.74 5.85
C SER A 283 -23.81 -7.96 6.39
N LEU A 284 -22.53 -7.82 6.74
CA LEU A 284 -21.71 -8.89 7.31
C LEU A 284 -22.10 -9.14 8.78
N PRO A 285 -21.91 -10.38 9.29
CA PRO A 285 -22.14 -10.72 10.70
C PRO A 285 -21.63 -9.65 11.67
#